data_AF-A0A2V2D243-F1
#
_entry.id   AF-A0A2V2D243-F1
#
_cell.length_a   1.000
_cell.length_b   1.000
_cell.length_c   1.000
_cell.angle_alpha   90.00
_cell.angle_beta   90.00
_cell.angle_gamma   90.00
#
_symmetry.space_group_name_H-M   'P 1'
#
loop_
_entity.id
_entity.type
_entity.pdbx_description
1 polymer ?
#
loop_
_entity_poly.entity_id
_entity_poly.type
_entity_poly.pdbx_seq_one_letter_code
_entity_poly.pdbx_strand_id
1 'polypeptide(L)'
;MGLLDLASGASAWRGYEYYKEGSVLLKKKITDHEYSGTLRGSGNKHYDVFIDIEHPRKSHCNCPHANGKRIICKHQVALYFSVFPKEADQYYKEVEYEEEEERRQEELDKKVVAYINSLSKEELRQTLYEVLYDGADWVFERFVREHIDY
;
A
#
# COMPACT_ATOMS: atom_id res chain seq x y z
N MET A 1 -1.74 12.61 -10.29
CA MET A 1 -1.95 12.16 -8.90
C MET A 1 -3.44 12.06 -8.68
N GLY A 2 -3.95 10.83 -8.66
CA GLY A 2 -5.33 10.53 -8.32
C GLY A 2 -5.61 10.72 -6.83
N LEU A 3 -6.87 10.49 -6.43
CA LEU A 3 -7.30 10.64 -5.04
C LEU A 3 -6.62 9.62 -4.10
N LEU A 4 -6.41 8.38 -4.57
CA LEU A 4 -5.75 7.32 -3.81
C LEU A 4 -4.26 7.62 -3.58
N ASP A 5 -3.54 8.17 -4.57
CA ASP A 5 -2.12 8.54 -4.45
C ASP A 5 -1.85 9.56 -3.33
N LEU A 6 -2.85 10.36 -2.98
CA LEU A 6 -2.76 11.37 -1.93
C LEU A 6 -3.24 10.87 -0.55
N ALA A 7 -3.85 9.69 -0.51
CA ALA A 7 -4.20 9.04 0.74
C ALA A 7 -2.98 8.30 1.30
N SER A 8 -2.78 8.35 2.61
CA SER A 8 -1.85 7.41 3.25
C SER A 8 -2.36 5.99 3.10
N GLY A 9 -1.48 4.98 3.04
CA GLY A 9 -1.89 3.57 2.98
C GLY A 9 -2.90 3.19 4.07
N ALA A 10 -2.70 3.67 5.31
CA ALA A 10 -3.65 3.48 6.40
C ALA A 10 -5.02 4.17 6.19
N SER A 11 -5.08 5.28 5.44
CA SER A 11 -6.35 5.93 5.08
C SER A 11 -7.01 5.25 3.89
N ALA A 12 -6.22 4.73 2.94
CA ALA A 12 -6.68 3.96 1.80
C ALA A 12 -7.34 2.65 2.27
N TRP A 13 -6.63 1.87 3.08
CA TRP A 13 -7.12 0.59 3.62
C TRP A 13 -8.40 0.75 4.44
N ARG A 14 -8.38 1.65 5.43
CA ARG A 14 -9.60 1.94 6.23
C ARG A 14 -10.74 2.50 5.39
N GLY A 15 -10.42 3.18 4.29
CA GLY A 15 -11.41 3.64 3.33
C GLY A 15 -12.08 2.50 2.59
N TYR A 16 -11.29 1.51 2.16
CA TYR A 16 -11.79 0.26 1.60
C TYR A 16 -12.67 -0.50 2.60
N GLU A 17 -12.23 -0.66 3.86
CA GLU A 17 -13.04 -1.29 4.92
C GLU A 17 -14.39 -0.58 5.09
N TYR A 18 -14.40 0.74 5.18
CA TYR A 18 -15.63 1.53 5.30
C TYR A 18 -16.56 1.38 4.09
N TYR A 19 -15.99 1.25 2.89
CA TYR A 19 -16.76 0.95 1.69
C TYR A 19 -17.40 -0.44 1.77
N LYS A 20 -16.63 -1.47 2.16
CA LYS A 20 -17.12 -2.85 2.30
C LYS A 20 -18.19 -3.02 3.38
N GLU A 21 -18.07 -2.29 4.48
CA GLU A 21 -19.05 -2.27 5.57
C GLU A 21 -20.34 -1.50 5.24
N GLY A 22 -20.44 -0.89 4.07
CA GLY A 22 -21.60 -0.08 3.69
C GLY A 22 -21.74 1.20 4.53
N SER A 23 -20.62 1.77 5.00
CA SER A 23 -20.63 2.98 5.83
C SER A 23 -20.91 4.27 5.04
N VAL A 24 -21.06 4.19 3.71
CA VAL A 24 -21.55 5.27 2.85
C VAL A 24 -23.07 5.24 2.82
N LEU A 25 -23.71 6.17 3.55
CA LEU A 25 -25.17 6.18 3.72
C LEU A 25 -25.87 6.86 2.56
N LEU A 26 -25.30 7.97 2.10
CA LEU A 26 -25.81 8.75 0.98
C LEU A 26 -24.67 9.09 0.04
N LYS A 27 -24.94 9.05 -1.26
CA LYS A 27 -24.05 9.55 -2.30
C LYS A 27 -24.84 10.36 -3.31
N LYS A 28 -24.25 11.46 -3.76
CA LYS A 28 -24.79 12.37 -4.75
C LYS A 28 -23.70 12.71 -5.74
N LYS A 29 -23.98 12.46 -7.02
CA LYS A 29 -23.17 12.98 -8.12
C LYS A 29 -23.51 14.46 -8.32
N ILE A 30 -22.50 15.33 -8.32
CA ILE A 30 -22.67 16.77 -8.55
C ILE A 30 -22.32 17.07 -10.01
N THR A 31 -21.14 16.62 -10.44
CA THR A 31 -20.67 16.67 -11.83
C THR A 31 -20.06 15.32 -12.21
N ASP A 32 -19.44 15.20 -13.39
CA ASP A 32 -18.74 13.97 -13.79
C ASP A 32 -17.52 13.66 -12.92
N HIS A 33 -16.93 14.67 -12.28
CA HIS A 33 -15.72 14.54 -11.46
C HIS A 33 -15.96 14.83 -9.97
N GLU A 34 -17.09 15.43 -9.61
CA GLU A 34 -17.40 15.82 -8.23
C GLU A 34 -18.54 15.00 -7.63
N TYR A 35 -18.30 14.51 -6.42
CA TYR A 35 -19.24 13.67 -5.69
C TYR A 35 -19.30 14.12 -4.24
N SER A 36 -20.50 14.11 -3.67
CA SER A 36 -20.71 14.33 -2.25
C SER A 36 -21.38 13.12 -1.63
N GLY A 37 -21.14 12.89 -0.34
CA GLY A 37 -21.79 11.84 0.40
C GLY A 37 -21.76 12.06 1.89
N THR A 38 -22.65 11.34 2.57
CA THR A 38 -22.71 11.29 4.03
C THR A 38 -22.27 9.91 4.47
N LEU A 39 -21.24 9.87 5.32
CA LEU A 39 -20.67 8.63 5.82
C LEU A 39 -20.93 8.47 7.31
N ARG A 40 -21.18 7.23 7.72
CA ARG A 40 -21.27 6.84 9.12
C ARG A 40 -19.87 6.86 9.74
N GLY A 41 -19.74 7.57 10.85
CA GLY A 41 -18.59 7.57 11.74
C GLY A 41 -18.80 6.68 12.96
N SER A 42 -17.77 6.60 13.81
CA SER A 42 -17.86 5.92 15.10
C SER A 42 -18.83 6.65 16.04
N GLY A 43 -19.62 5.88 16.80
CA GLY A 43 -20.51 6.43 17.83
C GLY A 43 -21.69 7.26 17.28
N ASN A 44 -22.36 6.76 16.24
CA ASN A 44 -23.52 7.41 15.58
C ASN A 44 -23.25 8.81 15.00
N LYS A 45 -21.98 9.17 14.78
CA LYS A 45 -21.63 10.43 14.08
C LYS A 45 -21.81 10.26 12.58
N HIS A 46 -22.12 11.36 11.90
CA HIS A 46 -22.16 11.42 10.45
C HIS A 46 -21.17 12.47 9.96
N TYR A 47 -20.54 12.18 8.82
CA TYR A 47 -19.57 13.07 8.20
C TYR A 47 -19.99 13.39 6.79
N ASP A 48 -19.95 14.67 6.45
CA ASP A 48 -20.17 15.16 5.11
C ASP A 48 -18.84 15.20 4.38
N VAL A 49 -18.87 14.61 3.20
CA VAL A 49 -17.70 14.37 2.39
C VAL A 49 -17.95 14.89 0.99
N PHE A 50 -16.93 15.52 0.44
CA PHE A 50 -16.87 15.96 -0.94
C PHE A 50 -15.56 15.49 -1.54
N ILE A 51 -15.63 14.89 -2.73
CA ILE A 51 -14.48 14.49 -3.52
C ILE A 51 -14.56 15.12 -4.90
N ASP A 52 -13.43 15.61 -5.38
CA ASP A 52 -13.19 16.06 -6.76
C ASP A 52 -12.04 15.21 -7.30
N ILE A 53 -12.30 14.39 -8.32
CA ILE A 53 -11.34 13.43 -8.85
C ILE A 53 -10.33 14.11 -9.78
N GLU A 54 -10.74 15.18 -10.45
CA GLU A 54 -9.86 15.95 -11.33
C GLU A 54 -8.93 16.85 -10.49
N HIS A 55 -9.45 17.39 -9.39
CA HIS A 55 -8.68 18.17 -8.43
C HIS A 55 -8.76 17.59 -7.01
N PRO A 56 -8.10 16.45 -6.72
CA PRO A 56 -8.18 15.77 -5.42
C PRO A 56 -7.90 16.65 -4.20
N ARG A 57 -7.07 17.69 -4.35
CA ARG A 57 -6.75 18.65 -3.27
C ARG A 57 -7.91 19.59 -2.88
N LYS A 58 -8.97 19.69 -3.69
CA LYS A 58 -10.22 20.41 -3.34
C LYS A 58 -11.19 19.53 -2.54
N SER A 59 -10.95 18.22 -2.52
CA SER A 59 -11.73 17.28 -1.72
C SER A 59 -11.62 17.62 -0.23
N HIS A 60 -12.73 17.53 0.49
CA HIS A 60 -12.78 17.88 1.90
C HIS A 60 -13.74 16.97 2.66
N CYS A 61 -13.50 16.84 3.97
CA CYS A 61 -14.33 16.08 4.88
C CYS A 61 -14.38 16.79 6.23
N ASN A 62 -15.57 16.88 6.83
CA ASN A 62 -15.76 17.50 8.15
C ASN A 62 -15.34 16.61 9.33
N CYS A 63 -14.69 15.46 9.08
CA CYS A 63 -14.23 14.59 10.17
C CYS A 63 -13.04 15.21 10.92
N PRO A 64 -12.85 14.90 12.23
CA PRO A 64 -11.78 15.49 13.03
C PRO A 64 -10.37 15.29 12.46
N HIS A 65 -10.18 14.23 11.67
CA HIS A 65 -8.91 13.96 11.02
C HIS A 65 -8.60 14.99 9.91
N ALA A 66 -9.56 15.30 9.03
CA ALA A 66 -9.37 16.08 7.82
C ALA A 66 -9.96 17.50 7.84
N ASN A 67 -10.81 17.84 8.82
CA ASN A 67 -11.46 19.13 8.86
C ASN A 67 -10.44 20.28 8.91
N GLY A 68 -10.54 21.22 7.96
CA GLY A 68 -9.60 22.33 7.81
C GLY A 68 -8.19 21.94 7.32
N LYS A 69 -7.95 20.68 6.95
CA LYS A 69 -6.65 20.19 6.49
C LYS A 69 -6.73 19.72 5.03
N ARG A 70 -5.63 19.88 4.29
CA ARG A 70 -5.50 19.37 2.91
C ARG A 70 -4.99 17.93 2.90
N ILE A 71 -5.75 17.01 3.49
CA ILE A 71 -5.42 15.58 3.54
C ILE A 71 -6.60 14.74 3.03
N ILE A 72 -6.31 13.57 2.47
CA ILE A 72 -7.35 12.59 2.09
C ILE A 72 -7.55 11.62 3.26
N CYS A 73 -8.73 11.63 3.85
CA CYS A 73 -9.10 10.69 4.91
C CYS A 73 -9.83 9.46 4.38
N LYS A 74 -9.96 8.45 5.25
CA LYS A 74 -10.71 7.21 4.95
C LYS A 74 -12.13 7.45 4.43
N HIS A 75 -12.83 8.50 4.87
CA HIS A 75 -14.20 8.76 4.42
C HIS A 75 -14.26 9.22 2.95
N GLN A 76 -13.26 9.99 2.51
CA GLN A 76 -13.12 10.40 1.11
C GLN A 76 -12.82 9.19 0.22
N VAL A 77 -11.93 8.32 0.67
CA VAL A 77 -11.62 7.06 -0.01
C VAL A 77 -12.85 6.14 -0.09
N ALA A 78 -13.58 5.98 1.01
CA ALA A 78 -14.79 5.15 1.03
C ALA A 78 -15.87 5.68 0.08
N LEU A 79 -16.04 7.01 0.00
CA LEU A 79 -16.92 7.64 -0.99
C LEU A 79 -16.44 7.37 -2.41
N TYR A 80 -15.13 7.50 -2.66
CA TYR A 80 -14.52 7.22 -3.97
C TYR A 80 -14.81 5.78 -4.41
N PHE A 81 -14.54 4.78 -3.57
CA PHE A 81 -14.84 3.38 -3.90
C PHE A 81 -16.33 3.10 -4.06
N SER A 82 -17.21 3.80 -3.33
CA SER A 82 -18.67 3.70 -3.53
C SER A 82 -19.12 4.25 -4.89
N VAL A 83 -18.39 5.20 -5.45
CA VAL A 83 -18.64 5.74 -6.79
C VAL A 83 -17.98 4.87 -7.87
N PHE A 84 -16.78 4.34 -7.61
CA PHE A 84 -16.00 3.50 -8.52
C PHE A 84 -15.70 2.12 -7.91
N PRO A 85 -16.69 1.19 -7.87
CA PRO A 85 -16.48 -0.14 -7.29
C PRO A 85 -15.34 -0.93 -7.93
N LYS A 86 -15.11 -0.77 -9.24
CA LYS A 86 -14.02 -1.45 -9.96
C LYS A 86 -12.64 -1.07 -9.42
N GLU A 87 -12.47 0.18 -9.02
CA GLU A 87 -11.24 0.69 -8.41
C GLU A 87 -11.02 0.07 -7.02
N ALA A 88 -12.11 -0.21 -6.29
CA ALA A 88 -12.03 -0.91 -5.01
C ALA A 88 -11.58 -2.36 -5.18
N ASP A 89 -12.09 -3.04 -6.21
CA ASP A 89 -11.69 -4.41 -6.53
C ASP A 89 -10.23 -4.49 -6.99
N GLN A 90 -9.77 -3.50 -7.77
CA GLN A 90 -8.36 -3.38 -8.17
C GLN A 90 -7.46 -3.13 -6.96
N TYR A 91 -7.82 -2.15 -6.12
CA TYR A 91 -7.09 -1.85 -4.89
C TYR A 91 -6.93 -3.08 -3.99
N TYR A 92 -8.00 -3.86 -3.79
CA TYR A 92 -7.92 -5.07 -2.97
C TYR A 92 -6.98 -6.13 -3.57
N LYS A 93 -7.01 -6.34 -4.88
CA LYS A 93 -6.11 -7.29 -5.56
C LYS A 93 -4.65 -6.87 -5.47
N GLU A 94 -4.37 -5.57 -5.57
CA GLU A 94 -3.02 -5.03 -5.42
C GLU A 94 -2.50 -5.30 -4.00
N VAL A 95 -3.30 -5.00 -2.97
CA VAL A 95 -2.93 -5.28 -1.58
C VAL A 95 -2.74 -6.78 -1.33
N GLU A 96 -3.64 -7.63 -1.82
CA GLU A 96 -3.52 -9.09 -1.67
C GLU A 96 -2.25 -9.64 -2.34
N TYR A 97 -1.94 -9.15 -3.54
CA TYR A 97 -0.74 -9.53 -4.28
C TYR A 97 0.54 -9.09 -3.55
N GLU A 98 0.58 -7.86 -3.02
CA GLU A 98 1.69 -7.37 -2.21
C GLU A 98 1.90 -8.25 -0.96
N GLU A 99 0.84 -8.58 -0.23
CA GLU A 99 0.90 -9.46 0.94
C GLU A 99 1.33 -10.91 0.58
N GLU A 100 0.94 -11.41 -0.58
CA GLU A 100 1.39 -12.72 -1.08
C GLU A 100 2.88 -12.72 -1.45
N GLU A 101 3.33 -11.70 -2.19
CA GLU A 101 4.73 -11.57 -2.57
C GLU A 101 5.64 -11.35 -1.34
N GLU A 102 5.22 -10.54 -0.36
CA GLU A 102 5.96 -10.39 0.90
C GLU A 102 6.10 -11.73 1.63
N ARG A 103 5.00 -12.50 1.78
CA ARG A 103 5.05 -13.85 2.37
C ARG A 103 5.98 -14.78 1.60
N ARG A 104 5.94 -14.73 0.27
CA ARG A 104 6.80 -15.54 -0.60
C ARG A 104 8.27 -15.18 -0.41
N GLN A 105 8.61 -13.90 -0.34
CA GLN A 105 9.98 -13.45 -0.07
C GLN A 105 10.44 -13.90 1.32
N GLU A 106 9.61 -13.74 2.36
CA GLU A 106 9.95 -14.22 3.71
C GLU A 106 10.19 -15.75 3.74
N GLU A 107 9.39 -16.53 3.01
CA GLU A 107 9.59 -17.98 2.91
C GLU A 107 10.89 -18.34 2.19
N LEU A 108 11.24 -17.60 1.12
CA LEU A 108 12.50 -17.78 0.42
C LEU A 108 13.68 -17.43 1.33
N ASP A 109 13.61 -16.32 2.05
CA ASP A 109 14.64 -15.92 3.02
C ASP A 109 14.83 -16.99 4.11
N LYS A 110 13.74 -17.51 4.67
CA LYS A 110 13.77 -18.62 5.65
C LYS A 110 14.44 -19.86 5.06
N LYS A 111 14.15 -20.20 3.80
CA LYS A 111 14.76 -21.35 3.10
C LYS A 111 16.26 -21.13 2.85
N VAL A 112 16.67 -19.94 2.42
CA VAL A 112 18.07 -19.59 2.19
C VAL A 112 18.86 -19.65 3.50
N VAL A 113 18.34 -19.06 4.57
CA VAL A 113 18.99 -19.11 5.90
C VAL A 113 19.10 -20.56 6.39
N ALA A 114 18.04 -21.36 6.27
CA ALA A 114 18.07 -22.77 6.66
C ALA A 114 19.10 -23.57 5.84
N TYR A 115 19.17 -23.33 4.54
CA TYR A 115 20.15 -23.97 3.65
C TYR A 115 21.58 -23.60 4.07
N ILE A 116 21.90 -22.31 4.18
CA ILE A 116 23.23 -21.82 4.59
C ILE A 116 23.66 -22.44 5.93
N ASN A 117 22.75 -22.48 6.91
CA ASN A 117 23.04 -23.05 8.24
C ASN A 117 23.23 -24.57 8.24
N SER A 118 22.77 -25.27 7.20
CA SER A 118 22.94 -26.72 7.06
C SER A 118 24.29 -27.12 6.46
N LEU A 119 25.00 -26.18 5.83
CA LEU A 119 26.25 -26.44 5.13
C LEU A 119 27.44 -26.58 6.08
N SER A 120 28.37 -27.47 5.73
CA SER A 120 29.71 -27.52 6.30
C SER A 120 30.55 -26.30 5.91
N LYS A 121 31.70 -26.13 6.55
CA LYS A 121 32.62 -25.01 6.25
C LYS A 121 33.14 -25.07 4.82
N GLU A 122 33.44 -26.25 4.31
CA GLU A 122 33.88 -26.49 2.94
C GLU A 122 32.77 -26.14 1.94
N GLU A 123 31.54 -26.58 2.18
CA GLU A 123 30.39 -26.27 1.32
C GLU A 123 30.04 -24.77 1.34
N LEU A 124 30.16 -24.10 2.48
CA LEU A 124 29.99 -22.65 2.58
C LEU A 124 31.01 -21.89 1.74
N ARG A 125 32.28 -22.31 1.78
CA ARG A 125 33.35 -21.70 0.95
C ARG A 125 33.05 -21.87 -0.53
N GLN A 126 32.65 -23.08 -0.93
CA GLN A 126 32.33 -23.37 -2.32
C GLN A 126 31.12 -22.56 -2.81
N THR A 127 30.06 -22.51 -2.01
CA THR A 127 28.87 -21.70 -2.30
C THR A 127 29.22 -20.22 -2.41
N LEU A 128 30.08 -19.71 -1.52
CA LEU A 128 30.53 -18.31 -1.59
C LEU A 128 31.33 -18.04 -2.87
N TYR A 129 32.20 -18.97 -3.29
CA TYR A 129 32.91 -18.83 -4.56
C TYR A 129 31.96 -18.80 -5.75
N GLU A 130 30.96 -19.68 -5.79
CA GLU A 130 29.93 -19.69 -6.84
C GLU A 130 29.17 -18.35 -6.87
N VAL A 131 28.73 -17.84 -5.71
CA VAL A 131 28.02 -16.55 -5.65
C VAL A 131 28.91 -15.38 -6.10
N LEU A 132 30.20 -15.39 -5.76
CA LEU A 132 31.12 -14.30 -6.10
C LEU A 132 31.61 -14.35 -7.55
N TYR A 133 31.86 -15.53 -8.11
CA TYR A 133 32.46 -15.68 -9.44
C TYR A 133 31.44 -15.94 -10.55
N ASP A 134 30.30 -16.58 -10.23
CA ASP A 134 29.22 -16.84 -11.19
C ASP A 134 28.05 -15.84 -11.03
N GLY A 135 28.12 -14.97 -10.01
CA GLY A 135 27.20 -13.86 -9.81
C GLY A 135 27.46 -12.67 -10.75
N ALA A 136 26.70 -11.59 -10.58
CA ALA A 136 26.92 -10.37 -11.34
C ALA A 136 28.22 -9.66 -10.89
N ASP A 137 28.99 -9.09 -11.83
CA ASP A 137 30.30 -8.47 -11.58
C ASP A 137 30.30 -7.48 -10.39
N TRP A 138 29.23 -6.69 -10.25
CA TRP A 138 29.11 -5.72 -9.15
C TRP A 138 29.09 -6.37 -7.76
N VAL A 139 28.67 -7.63 -7.63
CA VAL A 139 28.68 -8.39 -6.38
C VAL A 139 30.12 -8.68 -5.96
N PHE A 140 30.95 -9.14 -6.90
CA PHE A 140 32.37 -9.38 -6.70
C PHE A 140 33.10 -8.09 -6.34
N GLU A 141 32.94 -7.04 -7.17
CA GLU A 141 33.60 -5.74 -6.95
C GLU A 141 33.22 -5.13 -5.59
N ARG A 142 31.94 -5.21 -5.21
CA ARG A 142 31.46 -4.75 -3.91
C ARG A 142 32.10 -5.56 -2.78
N PHE A 143 32.17 -6.88 -2.91
CA PHE A 143 32.78 -7.74 -1.91
C PHE A 143 34.26 -7.41 -1.69
N VAL A 144 35.03 -7.26 -2.78
CA VAL A 144 36.45 -6.87 -2.74
C VAL A 144 36.62 -5.52 -2.04
N ARG A 145 35.85 -4.50 -2.45
CA ARG A 145 35.92 -3.17 -1.85
C ARG A 145 35.55 -3.14 -0.37
N GLU A 146 34.58 -3.96 0.07
CA GLU A 146 34.09 -3.93 1.44
C GLU A 146 34.91 -4.81 2.40
N HIS A 147 35.59 -5.86 1.91
CA HIS A 147 36.22 -6.88 2.75
C HIS A 147 37.71 -7.11 2.50
N ILE A 148 38.28 -6.61 1.40
CA ILE A 148 39.68 -6.87 1.01
C ILE A 148 40.46 -5.56 0.85
N ASP A 149 39.95 -4.66 0.02
CA ASP A 149 40.60 -3.39 -0.31
C ASP A 149 40.21 -2.32 0.72
N TYR A 150 40.99 -2.23 1.80
CA TYR A 150 40.92 -1.12 2.77
C TYR A 150 41.56 0.16 2.24
#